data_AF-A0A925ZQI1-F1
#
_entry.id   AF-A0A925ZQI1-F1
#
_cell.length_a   1.000
_cell.length_b   1.000
_cell.length_c   1.000
_cell.angle_alpha   90.00
_cell.angle_beta   90.00
_cell.angle_gamma   90.00
#
_symmetry.space_group_name_H-M   'P 1'
#
loop_
_entity.id
_entity.type
_entity.pdbx_description
1 polymer ?
#
loop_
_entity_poly.entity_id
_entity_poly.type
_entity_poly.pdbx_seq_one_letter_code
_entity_poly.pdbx_strand_id
1 'polypeptide(L)' 'MVVTTASQRVLASAAMAGHIAAAAGVQTLVLAHLGPAADAMPDQVETEVRQAYAGNLIIGSDLQVIDV' A
#
# COMPACT_ATOMS: atom_id res chain seq x y z
N MET A 1 3.62 33.54 -3.99
CA MET A 1 4.25 32.51 -3.13
C MET A 1 3.14 31.83 -2.36
N VAL A 2 2.66 30.69 -2.85
CA VAL A 2 1.59 29.93 -2.17
C VAL A 2 2.26 29.05 -1.14
N VAL A 3 2.08 29.38 0.14
CA VAL A 3 2.46 28.49 1.24
C VAL A 3 1.35 27.46 1.37
N THR A 4 1.54 26.29 0.79
CA THR A 4 0.65 25.13 1.02
C THR A 4 0.95 24.56 2.40
N THR A 5 0.07 24.85 3.36
CA THR A 5 0.06 24.20 4.67
C THR A 5 -0.19 22.71 4.45
N ALA A 6 0.79 21.86 4.73
CA ALA A 6 0.61 20.42 4.68
C ALA A 6 -0.47 20.02 5.72
N SER A 7 -1.64 19.59 5.25
CA SER A 7 -2.64 18.99 6.13
C SER A 7 -2.04 17.72 6.73
N GLN A 8 -1.97 17.61 8.07
CA GLN A 8 -1.52 16.38 8.73
C GLN A 8 -2.50 15.26 8.37
N ARG A 9 -2.07 14.36 7.48
CA ARG A 9 -2.81 13.14 7.14
C ARG A 9 -2.14 11.97 7.84
N VAL A 10 -2.94 11.12 8.48
CA VAL A 10 -2.48 9.83 8.98
C VAL A 10 -2.64 8.82 7.84
N LEU A 11 -1.53 8.26 7.38
CA LEU A 11 -1.50 7.22 6.35
C LEU A 11 -0.99 5.92 6.98
N ALA A 12 -1.52 4.79 6.51
CA ALA A 12 -0.96 3.49 6.87
C ALA A 12 0.36 3.28 6.13
N SER A 13 1.38 2.75 6.82
CA SER A 13 2.58 2.25 6.16
C SER A 13 2.29 0.91 5.44
N ALA A 14 3.16 0.51 4.52
CA ALA A 14 3.05 -0.77 3.82
C ALA A 14 3.08 -1.95 4.79
N ALA A 15 3.99 -1.93 5.77
CA ALA A 15 4.03 -2.93 6.84
C ALA A 15 2.71 -3.00 7.64
N MET A 16 2.13 -1.85 7.98
CA MET A 16 0.85 -1.80 8.71
C MET A 16 -0.29 -2.39 7.87
N ALA A 17 -0.33 -2.10 6.58
CA ALA A 17 -1.32 -2.70 5.68
C ALA A 17 -1.18 -4.23 5.62
N GLY A 18 0.04 -4.75 5.57
CA GLY A 18 0.31 -6.19 5.65
C GLY A 18 -0.22 -6.83 6.94
N HIS A 19 0.05 -6.22 8.09
CA HIS A 19 -0.48 -6.70 9.38
C HIS A 19 -2.01 -6.70 9.43
N ILE A 20 -2.65 -5.63 8.94
CA ILE A 20 -4.11 -5.52 8.89
C ILE A 20 -4.70 -6.63 8.01
N ALA A 21 -4.15 -6.84 6.81
CA ALA A 21 -4.63 -7.85 5.87
C ALA A 21 -4.49 -9.27 6.45
N ALA A 22 -3.37 -9.57 7.10
CA ALA A 22 -3.14 -10.85 7.76
C ALA A 22 -4.15 -11.08 8.91
N ALA A 23 -4.36 -10.06 9.77
CA ALA A 23 -5.31 -10.14 10.87
C ALA A 23 -6.77 -10.28 10.38
N ALA A 24 -7.11 -9.65 9.27
CA ALA A 24 -8.43 -9.76 8.65
C ALA A 24 -8.65 -11.08 7.89
N GLY A 25 -7.59 -11.84 7.61
CA GLY A 25 -7.68 -13.12 6.89
C GLY A 25 -8.10 -12.97 5.43
N VAL A 26 -7.79 -11.84 4.78
CA VAL A 26 -8.17 -11.60 3.38
C VAL A 26 -7.32 -12.42 2.41
N GLN A 27 -7.93 -12.95 1.37
CA GLN A 27 -7.23 -13.73 0.35
C GLN A 27 -6.33 -12.87 -0.54
N THR A 28 -6.79 -11.66 -0.89
CA THR A 28 -6.08 -10.71 -1.75
C THR A 28 -6.02 -9.33 -1.07
N LEU A 29 -4.84 -8.74 -1.03
CA LEU A 29 -4.57 -7.35 -0.65
C LEU A 29 -4.18 -6.56 -1.89
N VAL A 30 -4.92 -5.50 -2.19
CA VAL A 30 -4.56 -4.52 -3.23
C VAL A 30 -4.14 -3.23 -2.56
N LEU A 31 -2.92 -2.78 -2.81
CA LEU A 31 -2.41 -1.49 -2.34
C LEU A 31 -2.58 -0.42 -3.40
N ALA A 32 -3.12 0.72 -3.01
CA ALA A 32 -3.29 1.90 -3.84
C ALA A 32 -3.00 3.16 -3.02
N HIS A 33 -3.00 4.33 -3.67
CA HIS A 33 -2.71 5.61 -3.04
C HIS A 33 -1.33 5.64 -2.33
N LEU A 34 -0.32 5.11 -3.01
CA LEU A 34 1.05 5.20 -2.55
C LEU A 34 1.54 6.65 -2.66
N GLY A 35 2.42 7.05 -1.75
CA GLY A 35 3.10 8.34 -1.85
C GLY A 35 4.14 8.32 -2.97
N PRO A 36 4.59 9.48 -3.49
CA PRO A 36 5.52 9.54 -4.63
C PRO A 36 6.82 8.74 -4.45
N ALA A 37 7.32 8.64 -3.22
CA ALA A 37 8.51 7.83 -2.91
C ALA A 37 8.22 6.32 -2.91
N ALA A 38 7.03 5.92 -2.48
CA ALA A 38 6.61 4.52 -2.47
C ALA A 38 6.24 4.04 -3.88
N ASP A 39 5.61 4.89 -4.70
CA ASP A 39 5.38 4.63 -6.12
C ASP A 39 6.68 4.35 -6.89
N ALA A 40 7.76 5.03 -6.51
CA ALA A 40 9.08 4.83 -7.12
C ALA A 40 9.80 3.56 -6.61
N MET A 41 9.27 2.88 -5.59
CA MET A 41 9.93 1.76 -4.90
C MET A 41 8.95 0.61 -4.59
N PRO A 42 8.28 0.03 -5.61
CA PRO A 42 7.30 -1.05 -5.41
C PRO A 42 7.91 -2.28 -4.72
N ASP A 43 9.17 -2.63 -5.02
CA ASP A 43 9.85 -3.77 -4.41
C ASP A 43 10.02 -3.61 -2.89
N GLN A 44 10.25 -2.37 -2.42
CA GLN A 44 10.35 -2.09 -0.99
C GLN A 44 8.97 -2.18 -0.32
N VAL A 45 7.94 -1.63 -0.95
CA VAL A 45 6.54 -1.74 -0.47
C VAL A 45 6.15 -3.20 -0.35
N GLU A 46 6.44 -4.02 -1.37
CA GLU A 46 6.21 -5.47 -1.29
C GLU A 46 6.97 -6.09 -0.12
N THR A 47 8.28 -5.83 -0.02
CA THR A 47 9.12 -6.38 1.05
C THR A 47 8.55 -6.08 2.44
N GLU A 48 8.08 -4.86 2.68
CA GLU A 48 7.48 -4.45 3.95
C GLU A 48 6.15 -5.19 4.24
N VAL A 49 5.28 -5.34 3.23
CA VAL A 49 4.00 -6.06 3.37
C VAL A 49 4.23 -7.54 3.68
N ARG A 50 5.21 -8.15 3.01
CA ARG A 50 5.55 -9.58 3.13
C ARG A 50 6.07 -9.97 4.51
N GLN A 51 6.44 -9.01 5.36
CA GLN A 51 6.79 -9.28 6.76
C GLN A 51 5.64 -9.91 7.55
N ALA A 52 4.39 -9.63 7.18
CA ALA A 52 3.21 -10.09 7.90
C ALA A 52 2.15 -10.77 7.02
N TYR A 53 2.09 -10.44 5.73
CA TYR A 53 1.04 -10.92 4.84
C TYR A 53 1.57 -11.91 3.79
N ALA A 54 1.05 -13.14 3.85
CA ALA A 54 1.41 -14.24 2.94
C ALA A 54 0.40 -14.47 1.80
N GLY A 55 -0.70 -13.71 1.77
CA GLY A 55 -1.72 -13.84 0.73
C GLY A 55 -1.33 -13.20 -0.60
N ASN A 56 -2.28 -13.11 -1.52
CA ASN A 56 -2.03 -12.51 -2.83
C ASN A 56 -1.90 -10.99 -2.68
N LEU A 57 -0.77 -10.42 -3.10
CA LEU A 57 -0.50 -8.99 -3.01
C LEU A 57 -0.48 -8.40 -4.42
N ILE A 58 -1.23 -7.32 -4.62
CA ILE A 58 -1.24 -6.54 -5.85
C ILE A 58 -0.87 -5.10 -5.50
N ILE A 59 0.20 -4.59 -6.08
CA ILE A 59 0.50 -3.15 -6.09
C ILE A 59 -0.27 -2.55 -7.26
N GLY A 60 -1.31 -1.79 -6.95
CA GLY A 60 -2.20 -1.21 -7.94
C GLY A 60 -1.49 -0.16 -8.79
N SER A 61 -1.81 -0.15 -10.08
CA SER A 61 -1.38 0.87 -11.04
C SER A 61 -2.60 1.53 -11.69
N ASP A 62 -2.42 2.76 -12.17
CA ASP A 62 -3.50 3.51 -12.81
C ASP A 62 -4.08 2.72 -13.99
N LEU A 63 -5.42 2.70 -14.05
CA LEU A 63 -6.21 1.98 -15.06
C LEU A 63 -6.04 0.45 -15.06
N GLN A 64 -5.40 -0.14 -14.05
CA GLN A 64 -5.31 -1.58 -13.91
C GLN A 64 -6.68 -2.20 -13.64
N VAL A 65 -7.01 -3.26 -14.38
CA VAL A 65 -8.19 -4.09 -14.14
C VAL A 65 -7.76 -5.31 -13.32
N ILE A 66 -8.50 -5.60 -12.25
CA ILE A 66 -8.27 -6.75 -11.38
C ILE A 66 -9.54 -7.60 -11.40
N ASP A 67 -9.39 -8.87 -11.77
CA ASP A 67 -10.46 -9.86 -11.69
C ASP A 67 -10.49 -10.48 -10.28
N VAL A 68 -11.70 -10.65 -9.73
CA VAL A 68 -11.94 -11.14 -8.36
C VAL A 68 -12.85 -12.35 -8.32
#